data_AF-A0A7L2Z1T6-F1
#
_entry.id   AF-A0A7L2Z1T6-F1
#
_cell.length_a   1.000
_cell.length_b   1.000
_cell.length_c   1.000
_cell.angle_alpha   90.00
_cell.angle_beta   90.00
_cell.angle_gamma   90.00
#
_symmetry.space_group_name_H-M   'P 1'
#
loop_
_entity.id
_entity.type
_entity.pdbx_description
1 polymer ?
#
loop_
_entity_poly.entity_id
_entity_poly.type
_entity_poly.pdbx_seq_one_letter_code
_entity_poly.pdbx_strand_id
1 'polypeptide(L)'
;HGAPKLLLLLTALNTTLACQHLRPRDNTFAWDNLKILKIMAPTPSLPCQHYQQPFPDILRHIDQPQQAATVARQILYNLFAILSKQNIPQHWDVKARHDLLNNLHHYIQHLEHCMPANKMLIKRRGPRNLMLSINKYFKHIWDFLQTHSYSACAWDYVRIEARTCLQRMDTLIRRMK
;
A
#
# COMPACT_ATOMS: atom_id res chain seq x y z
N HIS A 1 18.30 -23.88 28.83
CA HIS A 1 18.18 -23.41 27.42
C HIS A 1 16.77 -22.90 27.02
N GLY A 2 15.88 -22.53 27.96
CA GLY A 2 14.48 -22.16 27.64
C GLY A 2 14.16 -20.66 27.52
N ALA A 3 14.93 -19.78 28.18
CA ALA A 3 14.67 -18.34 28.23
C ALA A 3 14.62 -17.64 26.84
N PRO A 4 15.48 -17.98 25.85
CA PRO A 4 15.43 -17.32 24.55
C PRO A 4 14.16 -17.65 23.76
N LYS A 5 13.67 -18.89 23.86
CA LYS A 5 12.44 -19.34 23.19
C LYS A 5 11.20 -18.67 23.78
N LEU A 6 11.14 -18.54 25.11
CA LEU A 6 10.03 -17.87 25.79
C LEU A 6 9.95 -16.38 25.42
N LEU A 7 11.09 -15.68 25.36
CA LEU A 7 11.14 -14.27 24.97
C LEU A 7 10.70 -14.05 23.50
N LEU A 8 11.09 -14.96 22.60
CA LEU A 8 10.65 -14.93 21.19
C LEU A 8 9.14 -15.19 21.04
N LEU A 9 8.57 -16.07 21.87
CA LEU A 9 7.12 -16.34 21.87
C LEU A 9 6.32 -15.15 22.40
N LEU A 10 6.77 -14.52 23.48
CA LEU A 10 6.11 -13.34 24.07
C LEU A 10 6.12 -12.13 23.10
N THR A 11 7.25 -11.90 22.41
CA THR A 11 7.35 -10.84 21.39
C THR A 11 6.47 -11.12 20.16
N ALA A 12 6.34 -12.38 19.74
CA ALA A 12 5.43 -12.77 18.68
C ALA A 12 3.95 -12.61 19.08
N LEU A 13 3.56 -12.97 20.31
CA LEU A 13 2.19 -12.75 20.78
C LEU A 13 1.85 -11.25 20.86
N ASN A 14 2.74 -10.43 21.41
CA ASN A 14 2.51 -8.99 21.55
C ASN A 14 2.35 -8.28 20.20
N THR A 15 3.12 -8.67 19.19
CA THR A 15 3.02 -8.10 17.83
C THR A 15 1.76 -8.57 17.10
N THR A 16 1.31 -9.80 17.34
CA THR A 16 0.04 -10.30 16.80
C THR A 16 -1.15 -9.56 17.42
N LEU A 17 -1.12 -9.38 18.74
CA LEU A 17 -2.16 -8.63 19.47
C LEU A 17 -2.19 -7.16 19.04
N ALA A 18 -1.01 -6.55 18.84
CA ALA A 18 -0.89 -5.18 18.33
C ALA A 18 -1.52 -5.02 16.93
N CYS A 19 -1.34 -6.00 16.04
CA CYS A 19 -2.01 -6.00 14.73
C CYS A 19 -3.53 -6.09 14.84
N GLN A 20 -4.05 -6.95 15.72
CA GLN A 20 -5.48 -7.15 15.88
C GLN A 20 -6.19 -5.91 16.45
N HIS A 21 -5.49 -5.08 17.23
CA HIS A 21 -6.03 -3.89 17.86
C HIS A 21 -6.10 -2.63 16.98
N LEU A 22 -5.57 -2.65 15.74
CA LEU A 22 -5.64 -1.49 14.82
C LEU A 22 -7.07 -1.18 14.32
N ARG A 23 -8.03 -2.08 14.59
CA ARG A 23 -9.38 -2.11 14.02
C ARG A 23 -10.23 -0.82 14.13
N PRO A 24 -10.30 -0.07 15.26
CA PRO A 24 -11.26 1.03 15.37
C PRO A 24 -10.95 2.23 14.48
N ARG A 25 -9.67 2.41 14.07
CA ARG A 25 -9.22 3.56 13.26
C ARG A 25 -9.12 3.27 11.77
N ASP A 26 -9.21 2.01 11.37
CA ASP A 26 -8.76 1.55 10.05
C ASP A 26 -9.90 1.21 9.08
N ASN A 27 -11.13 1.05 9.58
CA ASN A 27 -12.27 0.59 8.77
C ASN A 27 -12.69 1.58 7.67
N THR A 28 -12.45 2.88 7.87
CA THR A 28 -12.77 3.91 6.85
C THR A 28 -11.57 4.25 5.98
N PHE A 29 -10.35 3.84 6.33
CA PHE A 29 -9.11 4.28 5.66
C PHE A 29 -9.18 4.12 4.14
N ALA A 30 -9.57 2.95 3.64
CA ALA A 30 -9.65 2.70 2.20
C ALA A 30 -10.66 3.64 1.52
N TRP A 31 -11.85 3.81 2.11
CA TRP A 31 -12.92 4.64 1.57
C TRP A 31 -12.59 6.13 1.60
N ASP A 32 -12.07 6.62 2.72
CA ASP A 32 -11.70 8.02 2.90
C ASP A 32 -10.62 8.43 1.89
N ASN A 33 -9.58 7.61 1.73
CA ASN A 33 -8.51 7.90 0.79
C ASN A 33 -8.94 7.73 -0.67
N LEU A 34 -9.89 6.86 -0.99
CA LEU A 34 -10.50 6.80 -2.33
C LEU A 34 -11.28 8.08 -2.65
N LYS A 35 -12.00 8.64 -1.66
CA LYS A 35 -12.72 9.90 -1.82
C LYS A 35 -11.74 11.06 -2.04
N ILE A 36 -10.67 11.13 -1.26
CA ILE A 36 -9.63 12.15 -1.41
C ILE A 36 -8.93 12.00 -2.76
N LEU A 37 -8.58 10.78 -3.19
CA LEU A 37 -7.97 10.54 -4.51
C LEU A 37 -8.87 11.03 -5.65
N LYS A 38 -10.19 10.83 -5.55
CA LYS A 38 -11.15 11.31 -6.55
C LYS A 38 -11.22 12.84 -6.62
N ILE A 39 -11.07 13.52 -5.49
CA ILE A 39 -11.01 14.99 -5.42
C ILE A 39 -9.66 15.48 -5.97
N MET A 40 -8.57 14.86 -5.55
CA MET A 40 -7.20 15.19 -5.98
C MET A 40 -7.04 15.07 -7.49
N ALA A 41 -7.50 13.96 -8.07
CA ALA A 41 -7.32 13.63 -9.47
C ALA A 41 -8.66 13.17 -10.05
N PRO A 42 -9.51 14.11 -10.51
CA PRO A 42 -10.73 13.77 -11.21
C PRO A 42 -10.46 12.94 -12.46
N THR A 43 -11.42 12.11 -12.87
CA THR A 43 -11.31 11.40 -14.16
C THR A 43 -11.27 12.45 -15.29
N PRO A 44 -10.30 12.38 -16.21
CA PRO A 44 -10.22 13.31 -17.32
C PRO A 44 -11.43 13.16 -18.26
N SER A 45 -11.83 14.26 -18.92
CA SER A 45 -12.93 14.26 -19.87
C SER A 45 -12.63 13.46 -21.13
N LEU A 46 -11.37 13.48 -21.58
CA LEU A 46 -10.88 12.65 -22.68
C LEU A 46 -10.12 11.44 -22.09
N PRO A 47 -10.50 10.19 -22.41
CA PRO A 47 -9.84 9.01 -21.88
C PRO A 47 -8.44 8.84 -22.48
N CYS A 48 -7.47 8.49 -21.65
CA CYS A 48 -6.15 8.08 -22.09
C CYS A 48 -6.17 6.60 -22.50
N GLN A 49 -5.48 6.25 -23.59
CA GLN A 49 -5.29 4.86 -23.98
C GLN A 49 -4.07 4.29 -23.25
N HIS A 50 -4.30 3.34 -22.36
CA HIS A 50 -3.21 2.58 -21.74
C HIS A 50 -3.69 1.18 -21.38
N TYR A 51 -2.79 0.20 -21.48
CA TYR A 51 -3.04 -1.13 -20.94
C TYR A 51 -2.90 -1.07 -19.41
N GLN A 52 -4.00 -1.34 -18.69
CA GLN A 52 -3.95 -1.40 -17.24
C GLN A 52 -3.18 -2.66 -16.82
N GLN A 53 -2.19 -2.51 -15.96
CA GLN A 53 -1.46 -3.66 -15.47
C GLN A 53 -2.30 -4.38 -14.42
N PRO A 54 -2.53 -5.69 -14.53
CA PRO A 54 -3.29 -6.40 -13.51
C PRO A 54 -2.56 -6.31 -12.17
N PHE A 55 -3.30 -5.99 -11.11
CA PHE A 55 -2.78 -6.06 -9.76
C PHE A 55 -2.29 -7.51 -9.49
N PRO A 56 -1.11 -7.71 -8.87
CA PRO A 56 -0.57 -9.04 -8.68
C PRO A 56 -1.51 -9.93 -7.88
N ASP A 57 -1.70 -11.18 -8.31
CA ASP A 57 -2.48 -12.19 -7.56
C ASP A 57 -1.68 -12.70 -6.34
N ILE A 58 -1.42 -11.77 -5.41
CA ILE A 58 -0.73 -12.02 -4.15
C ILE A 58 -1.71 -12.15 -3.00
N LEU A 59 -2.92 -11.58 -3.13
CA LEU A 59 -3.87 -11.51 -2.03
C LEU A 59 -4.24 -12.91 -1.56
N ARG A 60 -4.43 -13.87 -2.48
CA ARG A 60 -4.76 -15.26 -2.16
C ARG A 60 -3.70 -16.01 -1.34
N HIS A 61 -2.47 -15.49 -1.30
CA HIS A 61 -1.32 -16.11 -0.66
C HIS A 61 -0.90 -15.41 0.66
N ILE A 62 -1.76 -14.53 1.19
CA ILE A 62 -1.55 -13.86 2.47
C ILE A 62 -2.28 -14.65 3.55
N ASP A 63 -1.52 -15.35 4.39
CA ASP A 63 -2.05 -16.31 5.37
C ASP A 63 -1.89 -15.84 6.82
N GLN A 64 -1.24 -14.69 7.04
CA GLN A 64 -0.94 -14.16 8.38
C GLN A 64 -1.20 -12.65 8.47
N PRO A 65 -1.72 -12.15 9.60
CA PRO A 65 -1.93 -10.72 9.83
C PRO A 65 -0.70 -9.84 9.56
N GLN A 66 0.47 -10.28 10.00
CA GLN A 66 1.73 -9.54 9.83
C GLN A 66 2.17 -9.48 8.36
N GLN A 67 1.84 -10.51 7.57
CA GLN A 67 2.07 -10.48 6.12
C GLN A 67 1.15 -9.46 5.45
N ALA A 68 -0.14 -9.45 5.84
CA ALA A 68 -1.09 -8.45 5.34
C ALA A 68 -0.63 -7.03 5.67
N ALA A 69 -0.20 -6.78 6.91
CA ALA A 69 0.35 -5.49 7.35
C ALA A 69 1.62 -5.11 6.58
N THR A 70 2.52 -6.06 6.34
CA THR A 70 3.75 -5.82 5.56
C THR A 70 3.41 -5.44 4.11
N VAL A 71 2.52 -6.19 3.47
CA VAL A 71 2.07 -5.91 2.09
C VAL A 71 1.38 -4.56 2.00
N ALA A 72 0.45 -4.27 2.91
CA ALA A 72 -0.22 -2.99 3.02
C ALA A 72 0.78 -1.84 3.15
N ARG A 73 1.73 -1.93 4.09
CA ARG A 73 2.75 -0.89 4.27
C ARG A 73 3.58 -0.70 3.00
N GLN A 74 3.99 -1.79 2.35
CA GLN A 74 4.77 -1.71 1.11
C GLN A 74 3.98 -1.01 0.00
N ILE A 75 2.70 -1.33 -0.18
CA ILE A 75 1.83 -0.68 -1.18
C ILE A 75 1.72 0.83 -0.88
N LEU A 76 1.39 1.19 0.36
CA LEU A 76 1.22 2.59 0.75
C LEU A 76 2.51 3.39 0.64
N TYR A 77 3.65 2.80 0.99
CA TYR A 77 4.96 3.46 0.87
C TYR A 77 5.30 3.76 -0.59
N ASN A 78 5.05 2.82 -1.51
CA ASN A 78 5.27 3.06 -2.93
C ASN A 78 4.31 4.11 -3.50
N LEU A 79 3.03 4.08 -3.10
CA LEU A 79 2.07 5.13 -3.48
C LEU A 79 2.51 6.50 -2.99
N PHE A 80 2.91 6.61 -1.71
CA PHE A 80 3.43 7.84 -1.14
C PHE A 80 4.63 8.36 -1.94
N ALA A 81 5.59 7.49 -2.26
CA ALA A 81 6.78 7.86 -3.02
C ALA A 81 6.47 8.38 -4.43
N ILE A 82 5.52 7.76 -5.13
CA ILE A 82 5.08 8.19 -6.47
C ILE A 82 4.32 9.52 -6.37
N LEU A 83 3.29 9.58 -5.52
CA LEU A 83 2.40 10.73 -5.39
C LEU A 83 3.06 11.95 -4.74
N SER A 84 4.24 11.81 -4.14
CA SER A 84 5.05 12.91 -3.59
C SER A 84 5.94 13.61 -4.63
N LYS A 85 6.01 13.14 -5.89
CA LYS A 85 6.83 13.78 -6.92
C LYS A 85 6.35 15.18 -7.31
N GLN A 86 7.26 16.07 -7.67
CA GLN A 86 6.91 17.44 -8.06
C GLN A 86 6.22 17.49 -9.43
N ASN A 87 6.51 16.55 -10.32
CA ASN A 87 6.06 16.54 -11.72
C ASN A 87 4.60 16.06 -11.91
N ILE A 88 3.74 16.19 -10.90
CA ILE A 88 2.32 15.84 -11.02
C ILE A 88 1.58 16.82 -11.95
N PRO A 89 0.42 16.45 -12.53
CA PRO A 89 -0.33 17.35 -13.38
C PRO A 89 -0.81 18.59 -12.62
N GLN A 90 -0.69 19.77 -13.23
CA GLN A 90 -1.05 21.04 -12.60
C GLN A 90 -2.53 21.16 -12.20
N HIS A 91 -3.42 20.44 -12.89
CA HIS A 91 -4.86 20.46 -12.63
C HIS A 91 -5.28 19.55 -11.46
N TRP A 92 -4.35 18.81 -10.85
CA TRP A 92 -4.65 18.02 -9.64
C TRP A 92 -4.73 18.92 -8.42
N ASP A 93 -5.69 18.66 -7.54
CA ASP A 93 -5.91 19.49 -6.35
C ASP A 93 -4.78 19.28 -5.32
N VAL A 94 -4.05 20.37 -5.06
CA VAL A 94 -2.87 20.38 -4.18
C VAL A 94 -3.23 20.09 -2.73
N LYS A 95 -4.39 20.56 -2.25
CA LYS A 95 -4.81 20.34 -0.87
C LYS A 95 -5.22 18.88 -0.65
N ALA A 96 -6.05 18.33 -1.54
CA ALA A 96 -6.45 16.94 -1.49
C ALA A 96 -5.24 16.01 -1.62
N ARG A 97 -4.23 16.39 -2.42
CA ARG A 97 -2.95 15.68 -2.46
C ARG A 97 -2.24 15.68 -1.11
N HIS A 98 -2.14 16.84 -0.47
CA HIS A 98 -1.50 16.94 0.85
C HIS A 98 -2.23 16.08 1.88
N ASP A 99 -3.57 16.16 1.91
CA ASP A 99 -4.42 15.36 2.80
C ASP A 99 -4.21 13.85 2.54
N LEU A 100 -4.16 13.43 1.26
CA LEU A 100 -3.89 12.04 0.89
C LEU A 100 -2.51 11.58 1.39
N LEU A 101 -1.45 12.36 1.11
CA LEU A 101 -0.09 12.01 1.50
C LEU A 101 0.06 11.92 3.03
N ASN A 102 -0.56 12.82 3.77
CA ASN A 102 -0.58 12.78 5.24
C ASN A 102 -1.27 11.51 5.74
N ASN A 103 -2.45 11.19 5.20
CA ASN A 103 -3.17 9.97 5.58
C ASN A 103 -2.36 8.71 5.29
N LEU A 104 -1.74 8.63 4.09
CA LEU A 104 -0.86 7.52 3.74
C LEU A 104 0.32 7.41 4.72
N HIS A 105 0.98 8.52 5.03
CA HIS A 105 2.10 8.57 5.96
C HIS A 105 1.70 8.10 7.36
N HIS A 106 0.63 8.66 7.93
CA HIS A 106 0.14 8.27 9.26
C HIS A 106 -0.21 6.79 9.32
N TYR A 107 -0.83 6.25 8.28
CA TYR A 107 -1.19 4.84 8.26
C TYR A 107 0.03 3.92 8.07
N ILE A 108 1.03 4.34 7.30
CA ILE A 108 2.33 3.64 7.23
C ILE A 108 2.94 3.51 8.63
N GLN A 109 2.97 4.60 9.39
CA GLN A 109 3.47 4.60 10.78
C GLN A 109 2.59 3.75 11.70
N HIS A 110 1.27 3.77 11.50
CA HIS A 110 0.35 2.92 12.25
C HIS A 110 0.68 1.43 12.08
N LEU A 111 0.95 1.01 10.83
CA LEU A 111 1.33 -0.37 10.49
C LEU A 111 2.70 -0.80 11.05
N GLU A 112 3.55 0.10 11.53
CA GLU A 112 4.83 -0.29 12.14
C GLU A 112 4.65 -1.05 13.46
N HIS A 113 3.61 -0.74 14.23
CA HIS A 113 3.24 -1.46 15.46
C HIS A 113 2.89 -2.93 15.19
N CYS A 114 2.52 -3.23 13.95
CA CYS A 114 2.17 -4.57 13.47
C CYS A 114 3.40 -5.43 13.13
N MET A 115 4.59 -4.85 13.11
CA MET A 115 5.76 -5.49 12.53
C MET A 115 6.46 -6.40 13.55
N PRO A 116 6.84 -7.63 13.17
CA PRO A 116 7.65 -8.46 14.04
C PRO A 116 9.00 -7.77 14.27
N ALA A 117 9.48 -7.79 15.51
CA ALA A 117 10.81 -7.31 15.87
C ALA A 117 11.92 -8.00 15.04
N ASN A 118 11.65 -9.22 14.58
CA ASN A 118 12.55 -9.97 13.71
C ASN A 118 12.07 -9.97 12.24
N LYS A 119 12.74 -9.17 11.40
CA LYS A 119 12.48 -9.07 9.95
C LYS A 119 12.63 -10.41 9.19
N MET A 120 13.27 -11.42 9.78
CA MET A 120 13.42 -12.74 9.16
C MET A 120 12.12 -13.55 9.09
N LEU A 121 11.14 -13.30 9.97
CA LEU A 121 9.83 -14.01 9.96
C LEU A 121 8.99 -13.65 8.73
N ILE A 122 9.21 -12.48 8.15
CA ILE A 122 8.50 -11.98 6.97
C ILE A 122 9.04 -12.62 5.67
N LYS A 123 10.31 -13.07 5.67
CA LYS A 123 11.02 -13.47 4.45
C LYS A 123 10.77 -14.90 3.96
N ARG A 124 10.05 -15.77 4.71
CA ARG A 124 10.19 -17.23 4.53
C ARG A 124 8.94 -18.07 4.31
N ARG A 125 7.73 -17.52 4.15
CA ARG A 125 6.53 -18.37 3.93
C ARG A 125 5.71 -17.91 2.73
N GLY A 126 5.70 -18.75 1.69
CA GLY A 126 4.85 -18.62 0.50
C GLY A 126 5.54 -19.16 -0.77
N PRO A 127 4.81 -19.77 -1.73
CA PRO A 127 5.37 -20.31 -2.98
C PRO A 127 5.79 -19.23 -3.99
N ARG A 128 5.32 -17.99 -3.80
CA ARG A 128 5.71 -16.79 -4.57
C ARG A 128 6.14 -15.70 -3.59
N ASN A 129 7.24 -15.03 -3.89
CA ASN A 129 7.71 -13.93 -3.05
C ASN A 129 6.77 -12.72 -3.21
N LEU A 130 5.85 -12.54 -2.26
CA LEU A 130 4.84 -11.48 -2.25
C LEU A 130 5.47 -10.09 -2.45
N MET A 131 6.63 -9.85 -1.82
CA MET A 131 7.35 -8.57 -1.91
C MET A 131 7.95 -8.35 -3.30
N LEU A 132 8.51 -9.38 -3.93
CA LEU A 132 8.99 -9.26 -5.31
C LEU A 132 7.86 -8.93 -6.28
N SER A 133 6.68 -9.54 -6.12
CA SER A 133 5.52 -9.25 -6.96
C SER A 133 5.04 -7.80 -6.81
N ILE A 134 4.95 -7.29 -5.58
CA ILE A 134 4.59 -5.88 -5.33
C ILE A 134 5.66 -4.93 -5.86
N ASN A 135 6.94 -5.22 -5.63
CA ASN A 135 8.03 -4.39 -6.12
C ASN A 135 8.08 -4.36 -7.65
N LYS A 136 7.85 -5.49 -8.32
CA LYS A 136 7.75 -5.55 -9.79
C LYS A 136 6.57 -4.73 -10.31
N TYR A 137 5.42 -4.82 -9.65
CA TYR A 137 4.24 -4.02 -10.00
C TYR A 137 4.53 -2.51 -9.93
N PHE A 138 5.09 -2.02 -8.82
CA PHE A 138 5.42 -0.59 -8.70
C PHE A 138 6.59 -0.16 -9.58
N LYS A 139 7.55 -1.06 -9.85
CA LYS A 139 8.59 -0.81 -10.85
C LYS A 139 7.98 -0.52 -12.21
N HIS A 140 7.00 -1.30 -12.65
CA HIS A 140 6.33 -1.04 -13.92
C HIS A 140 5.61 0.31 -13.94
N ILE A 141 5.00 0.73 -12.83
CA ILE A 141 4.37 2.07 -12.73
C ILE A 141 5.43 3.18 -12.88
N TRP A 142 6.58 3.03 -12.22
CA TRP A 142 7.70 3.96 -12.37
C TRP A 142 8.25 4.00 -13.79
N ASP A 143 8.49 2.83 -14.37
CA ASP A 143 9.00 2.71 -15.73
C ASP A 143 8.00 3.36 -16.72
N PHE A 144 6.69 3.14 -16.54
CA PHE A 144 5.64 3.77 -17.36
C PHE A 144 5.65 5.30 -17.27
N LEU A 145 5.77 5.86 -16.06
CA LEU A 145 5.91 7.31 -15.87
C LEU A 145 7.11 7.87 -16.63
N GLN A 146 8.26 7.20 -16.55
CA GLN A 146 9.50 7.63 -17.18
C GLN A 146 9.42 7.55 -18.71
N THR A 147 8.96 6.42 -19.26
CA THR A 147 8.88 6.22 -20.71
C THR A 147 7.85 7.13 -21.38
N HIS A 148 6.87 7.63 -20.63
CA HIS A 148 5.85 8.58 -21.11
C HIS A 148 6.11 10.01 -20.65
N SER A 149 7.36 10.31 -20.27
CA SER A 149 7.86 11.65 -19.93
C SER A 149 6.99 12.39 -18.91
N TYR A 150 6.41 11.68 -17.95
CA TYR A 150 5.53 12.24 -16.92
C TYR A 150 4.34 13.04 -17.48
N SER A 151 3.85 12.67 -18.67
CA SER A 151 2.69 13.32 -19.32
C SER A 151 1.41 13.21 -18.47
N ALA A 152 0.40 14.02 -18.80
CA ALA A 152 -0.91 13.96 -18.13
C ALA A 152 -1.54 12.55 -18.22
N CYS A 153 -1.42 11.87 -19.36
CA CYS A 153 -1.88 10.49 -19.50
C CYS A 153 -1.06 9.48 -18.70
N ALA A 154 0.24 9.72 -18.53
CA ALA A 154 1.07 8.90 -17.65
C ALA A 154 0.60 8.98 -16.18
N TRP A 155 0.18 10.17 -15.76
CA TRP A 155 -0.38 10.37 -14.42
C TRP A 155 -1.82 9.89 -14.27
N ASP A 156 -2.63 9.90 -15.33
CA ASP A 156 -3.95 9.26 -15.31
C ASP A 156 -3.84 7.74 -15.07
N TYR A 157 -2.84 7.10 -15.69
CA TYR A 157 -2.50 5.71 -15.38
C TYR A 157 -2.14 5.53 -13.89
N VAL A 158 -1.27 6.38 -13.34
CA VAL A 158 -0.93 6.34 -11.89
C VAL A 158 -2.17 6.50 -11.01
N ARG A 159 -3.10 7.40 -11.36
CA ARG A 159 -4.36 7.60 -10.63
C ARG A 159 -5.18 6.31 -10.60
N ILE A 160 -5.28 5.59 -11.72
CA ILE A 160 -6.01 4.32 -11.83
C ILE A 160 -5.34 3.23 -11.00
N GLU A 161 -4.01 3.13 -11.06
CA GLU A 161 -3.28 2.16 -10.25
C GLU A 161 -3.33 2.50 -8.76
N ALA A 162 -3.30 3.78 -8.39
CA ALA A 162 -3.49 4.23 -7.02
C ALA A 162 -4.88 3.88 -6.49
N ARG A 163 -5.93 4.09 -7.29
CA ARG A 163 -7.30 3.69 -6.96
C ARG A 163 -7.36 2.17 -6.72
N THR A 164 -6.77 1.39 -7.61
CA THR A 164 -6.74 -0.07 -7.49
C THR A 164 -6.02 -0.51 -6.21
N CYS A 165 -4.87 0.07 -5.89
CA CYS A 165 -4.14 -0.18 -4.65
C CYS A 165 -4.98 0.14 -3.41
N LEU A 166 -5.62 1.31 -3.37
CA LEU A 166 -6.48 1.73 -2.25
C LEU A 166 -7.70 0.80 -2.09
N GLN A 167 -8.29 0.32 -3.18
CA GLN A 167 -9.35 -0.70 -3.12
C GLN A 167 -8.86 -2.03 -2.53
N ARG A 168 -7.60 -2.42 -2.78
CA ARG A 168 -7.03 -3.64 -2.17
C ARG A 168 -6.73 -3.48 -0.68
N MET A 169 -6.61 -2.24 -0.18
CA MET A 169 -6.37 -1.98 1.24
C MET A 169 -7.50 -2.53 2.11
N ASP A 170 -8.76 -2.43 1.70
CA ASP A 170 -9.89 -3.02 2.46
C ASP A 170 -9.69 -4.54 2.68
N THR A 171 -9.25 -5.26 1.64
CA THR A 171 -8.98 -6.71 1.76
C THR A 171 -7.78 -6.99 2.67
N LEU A 172 -6.72 -6.19 2.55
CA LEU A 172 -5.53 -6.35 3.39
C LEU A 172 -5.84 -6.05 4.85
N ILE A 173 -6.56 -4.97 5.15
CA ILE A 173 -7.00 -4.58 6.49
C ILE A 173 -7.87 -5.69 7.10
N ARG A 174 -8.78 -6.29 6.31
CA ARG A 174 -9.58 -7.44 6.78
C ARG A 174 -8.73 -8.67 7.12
N ARG A 175 -7.60 -8.88 6.45
CA ARG A 175 -6.65 -9.99 6.71
C ARG A 175 -5.67 -9.73 7.85
N MET A 176 -5.64 -8.52 8.43
CA MET A 176 -4.85 -8.20 9.63
C MET A 176 -5.54 -8.63 10.94
N LYS A 177 -6.72 -9.25 10.84
CA LYS A 177 -7.48 -9.82 11.97
C LYS A 177 -6.99 -11.24 12.25
#